data_AF-A0A7S1KES5-F1
#
_entry.id   AF-A0A7S1KES5-F1
#
_cell.length_a   1.000
_cell.length_b   1.000
_cell.length_c   1.000
_cell.angle_alpha   90.00
_cell.angle_beta   90.00
_cell.angle_gamma   90.00
#
_symmetry.space_group_name_H-M   'P 1'
#
loop_
_entity.id
_entity.type
_entity.pdbx_description
1 polymer ?
#
loop_
_entity_poly.entity_id
_entity_poly.type
_entity_poly.pdbx_seq_one_letter_code
_entity_poly.pdbx_strand_id
1 'polypeptide(L)'
;MTLLEHGTASRLCSEGNRLLAMDIYHRPHSESQANMIVCGGERPTLFFLDINLGTLAFAMDLTHGVYSMCAGPSHLCLGGTDGRVSFMDYRVPKVVCTLAAHSGYVTS
;
A
#
# COMPACT_ATOMS: atom_id res chain seq x y z
N MET A 1 15.34 18.10 -3.61
CA MET A 1 14.39 17.66 -2.58
C MET A 1 13.01 17.95 -3.13
N THR A 2 12.36 16.97 -3.77
CA THR A 2 11.05 17.16 -4.38
C THR A 2 10.01 16.98 -3.28
N LEU A 3 9.31 18.06 -2.91
CA LEU A 3 8.19 17.97 -1.99
C LEU A 3 7.03 17.25 -2.70
N LEU A 4 6.37 16.33 -1.98
CA LEU A 4 5.09 15.77 -2.42
C LEU A 4 4.10 16.92 -2.64
N GLU A 5 3.30 16.85 -3.70
CA GLU A 5 2.22 17.82 -3.91
C GLU A 5 1.33 17.91 -2.66
N HIS A 6 0.86 19.12 -2.33
CA HIS A 6 0.14 19.39 -1.08
C HIS A 6 -1.07 18.45 -0.87
N GLY A 7 -1.81 18.11 -1.93
CA GLY A 7 -2.93 17.16 -1.89
C GLY A 7 -2.52 15.69 -1.70
N THR A 8 -1.28 15.33 -2.07
CA THR A 8 -0.71 14.01 -1.79
C THR A 8 -0.24 13.95 -0.34
N ALA A 9 0.46 14.99 0.12
CA ALA A 9 0.92 15.11 1.50
C ALA A 9 -0.26 15.07 2.50
N SER A 10 -1.39 15.67 2.15
CA SER A 10 -2.55 15.68 3.03
C SER A 10 -3.20 14.31 3.21
N ARG A 11 -3.29 13.52 2.13
CA ARG A 11 -3.87 12.17 2.14
C ARG A 11 -2.98 11.12 2.80
N LEU A 12 -1.66 11.27 2.69
CA LEU A 12 -0.70 10.34 3.29
C LEU A 12 -0.61 10.49 4.80
N CYS A 13 -0.53 11.72 5.31
CA CYS A 13 -0.09 11.96 6.70
C CYS A 13 -0.85 13.06 7.46
N SER A 14 -1.60 13.97 6.81
CA SER A 14 -2.05 15.20 7.51
C SER A 14 -3.37 15.08 8.27
N GLU A 15 -4.22 14.10 7.97
CA GLU A 15 -5.53 13.91 8.63
C GLU A 15 -5.56 12.71 9.57
N GLY A 16 -4.51 12.53 10.38
CA GLY A 16 -4.45 11.43 11.36
C GLY A 16 -4.29 10.04 10.76
N ASN A 17 -3.86 9.94 9.49
CA ASN A 17 -3.49 8.66 8.91
C ASN A 17 -2.07 8.28 9.34
N ARG A 18 -1.95 7.33 10.26
CA ARG A 18 -0.64 6.78 10.61
C ARG A 18 -0.24 5.73 9.59
N LEU A 19 0.85 5.99 8.85
CA LEU A 19 1.47 4.98 8.00
C LEU A 19 2.22 3.98 8.88
N LEU A 20 1.97 2.69 8.67
CA LEU A 20 2.47 1.59 9.51
C LEU A 20 3.24 0.56 8.71
N ALA A 21 2.94 0.43 7.41
CA ALA A 21 3.56 -0.54 6.53
C ALA A 21 4.03 0.14 5.24
N MET A 22 5.21 -0.25 4.77
CA MET A 22 5.78 0.27 3.54
C MET A 22 6.62 -0.81 2.88
N ASP A 23 6.56 -0.89 1.55
CA ASP A 23 7.38 -1.81 0.78
C ASP A 23 7.62 -1.27 -0.64
N ILE A 24 8.62 -1.84 -1.32
CA ILE A 24 8.92 -1.53 -2.71
C ILE A 24 7.85 -2.18 -3.59
N TYR A 25 7.26 -1.37 -4.47
CA TYR A 25 6.29 -1.81 -5.43
C TYR A 25 6.95 -1.92 -6.80
N HIS A 26 7.02 -3.13 -7.36
CA HIS A 26 7.49 -3.34 -8.72
C HIS A 26 6.28 -3.36 -9.66
N ARG A 27 6.13 -2.35 -10.51
CA ARG A 27 5.10 -2.34 -11.56
C ARG A 27 5.63 -3.11 -12.79
N PRO A 28 5.13 -4.32 -13.09
CA PRO A 28 5.76 -5.17 -14.11
C PRO A 28 5.62 -4.67 -15.57
N HIS A 29 4.85 -3.61 -15.83
CA HIS A 29 4.55 -3.12 -17.19
C HIS A 29 4.73 -1.60 -17.38
N SER A 30 5.60 -0.98 -16.59
CA SER A 30 5.99 0.41 -16.84
C SER A 30 7.27 0.42 -17.67
N GLU A 31 7.26 1.07 -18.84
CA GLU A 31 8.46 1.26 -19.69
C GLU A 31 9.56 2.05 -18.96
N SER A 32 9.18 2.82 -17.93
CA SER A 32 10.06 3.34 -16.90
C SER A 32 10.13 2.32 -15.76
N GLN A 33 11.31 1.96 -15.28
CA GLN A 33 11.46 1.37 -13.94
C GLN A 33 11.05 2.42 -12.90
N ALA A 34 9.74 2.66 -12.79
CA ALA A 34 9.17 3.54 -11.81
C ALA A 34 9.47 2.91 -10.45
N ASN A 35 10.38 3.53 -9.71
CA ASN A 35 10.67 3.16 -8.34
C ASN A 35 9.47 3.58 -7.53
N MET A 36 8.55 2.64 -7.35
CA MET A 36 7.31 2.89 -6.63
C MET A 36 7.48 2.40 -5.19
N ILE A 37 6.96 3.16 -4.25
CA ILE A 37 6.71 2.69 -2.89
C ILE A 37 5.20 2.49 -2.74
N VAL A 38 4.82 1.40 -2.08
CA VAL A 38 3.46 1.25 -1.55
C VAL A 38 3.47 1.51 -0.04
N CYS A 39 2.49 2.28 0.44
CA CYS A 39 2.29 2.59 1.84
C CYS A 39 0.90 2.16 2.29
N GLY A 40 0.84 1.55 3.47
CA GLY A 40 -0.39 1.21 4.18
C GLY A 40 -0.37 1.76 5.60
N GLY A 41 -1.55 1.89 6.20
CA GLY A 41 -1.68 2.47 7.53
C GLY A 41 -3.02 2.19 8.19
N GLU A 42 -3.38 3.01 9.17
CA GLU A 42 -4.66 2.91 9.89
C GLU A 42 -5.88 3.10 8.99
N ARG A 43 -5.74 3.91 7.93
CA ARG A 43 -6.81 4.07 6.94
C ARG A 43 -6.87 2.86 6.02
N PRO A 44 -8.09 2.45 5.60
CA PRO A 44 -8.29 1.37 4.66
C PRO A 44 -7.97 1.82 3.23
N THR A 45 -6.76 2.31 3.00
CA THR A 45 -6.30 2.80 1.71
C THR A 45 -4.81 2.48 1.57
N LEU A 46 -4.43 1.92 0.42
CA LEU A 46 -3.04 1.85 -0.01
C LEU A 46 -2.69 3.04 -0.87
N PHE A 47 -1.52 3.61 -0.65
CA PHE A 47 -0.97 4.71 -1.42
C PHE A 47 0.22 4.21 -2.23
N PHE A 48 0.23 4.50 -3.53
CA PHE A 48 1.31 4.14 -4.43
C PHE A 48 2.02 5.41 -4.87
N LEU A 49 3.28 5.54 -4.47
CA LEU A 49 4.08 6.74 -4.63
C LEU A 49 5.15 6.50 -5.69
N ASP A 50 5.22 7.37 -6.68
CA ASP A 50 6.34 7.41 -7.62
C ASP A 50 7.48 8.20 -6.96
N ILE A 51 8.56 7.51 -6.60
CA ILE A 51 9.71 8.14 -5.93
C ILE A 51 10.49 9.04 -6.91
N ASN A 52 10.50 8.69 -8.20
CA ASN A 52 11.24 9.45 -9.20
C ASN A 52 10.58 10.82 -9.40
N LEU A 53 9.24 10.86 -9.41
CA LEU A 53 8.46 12.08 -9.58
C LEU A 53 8.13 12.77 -8.26
N GLY A 54 8.15 12.06 -7.14
CA GLY A 54 7.68 12.57 -5.86
C GLY A 54 6.18 12.83 -5.85
N THR A 55 5.39 11.97 -6.49
CA THR A 55 3.94 12.14 -6.65
C THR A 55 3.17 10.88 -6.22
N LEU A 56 1.89 11.05 -5.83
CA LEU A 56 0.96 9.93 -5.67
C LEU A 56 0.55 9.45 -7.06
N ALA A 57 1.00 8.27 -7.46
CA ALA A 57 0.60 7.70 -8.75
C ALA A 57 -0.86 7.25 -8.71
N PHE A 58 -1.26 6.53 -7.64
CA PHE A 58 -2.66 6.20 -7.38
C PHE A 58 -2.87 5.79 -5.92
N ALA A 59 -4.14 5.73 -5.51
CA ALA A 59 -4.56 5.18 -4.23
C ALA A 59 -5.62 4.11 -4.47
N MET A 60 -5.65 3.09 -3.60
CA MET A 60 -6.60 1.98 -3.69
C MET A 60 -7.30 1.80 -2.37
N ASP A 61 -8.63 1.84 -2.39
CA ASP A 61 -9.43 1.61 -1.20
C ASP A 61 -9.47 0.11 -0.85
N LEU A 62 -9.34 -0.17 0.44
CA LEU A 62 -9.43 -1.47 1.06
C LEU A 62 -10.63 -1.51 2.00
N THR A 63 -10.87 -2.68 2.60
CA THR A 63 -11.91 -2.86 3.61
C THR A 63 -11.38 -2.68 5.04
N HIS A 64 -10.07 -2.62 5.23
CA HIS A 64 -9.39 -2.54 6.53
C HIS A 64 -8.04 -1.82 6.40
N GLY A 65 -7.54 -1.27 7.51
CA GLY A 65 -6.20 -0.70 7.61
C GLY A 65 -5.13 -1.78 7.48
N VAL A 66 -3.93 -1.40 7.07
CA VAL A 66 -2.78 -2.28 6.79
C VAL A 66 -1.65 -1.98 7.77
N TYR A 67 -1.34 -2.93 8.64
CA TYR A 67 -0.36 -2.79 9.71
C TYR A 67 0.97 -3.49 9.39
N SER A 68 0.95 -4.47 8.48
CA SER A 68 2.13 -5.16 7.98
C SER A 68 2.00 -5.44 6.50
N MET A 69 3.13 -5.53 5.81
CA MET A 69 3.16 -5.73 4.36
C MET A 69 4.43 -6.44 3.93
N CYS A 70 4.31 -7.28 2.89
CA CYS A 70 5.45 -7.93 2.26
C CYS A 70 5.22 -8.05 0.75
N ALA A 71 6.16 -7.51 -0.02
CA ALA A 71 6.18 -7.55 -1.46
C ALA A 71 6.88 -8.82 -1.98
N GLY A 72 6.15 -9.61 -2.77
CA GLY A 72 6.69 -10.75 -3.50
C GLY A 72 7.00 -10.40 -4.96
N PRO A 73 7.30 -11.40 -5.81
CA PRO A 73 7.53 -11.17 -7.24
C PRO A 73 6.27 -10.78 -8.03
N SER A 74 5.09 -11.21 -7.55
CA SER A 74 3.82 -11.07 -8.27
C SER A 74 2.66 -10.59 -7.40
N HIS A 75 2.83 -10.64 -6.08
CA HIS A 75 1.79 -10.31 -5.13
C HIS A 75 2.32 -9.46 -3.99
N LEU A 76 1.44 -8.60 -3.48
CA LEU A 76 1.61 -7.90 -2.21
C LEU A 76 0.77 -8.62 -1.14
N CYS A 77 1.41 -9.02 -0.06
CA CYS A 77 0.74 -9.55 1.12
C CYS A 77 0.49 -8.41 2.12
N LEU A 78 -0.73 -8.33 2.65
CA LEU A 78 -1.19 -7.26 3.52
C LEU A 78 -1.76 -7.86 4.81
N GLY A 79 -1.20 -7.50 5.96
CA GLY A 79 -1.77 -7.83 7.26
C GLY A 79 -2.63 -6.69 7.80
N GLY A 80 -3.87 -6.99 8.14
CA GLY A 80 -4.90 -5.99 8.44
C GLY A 80 -5.32 -5.88 9.90
N THR A 81 -6.12 -4.83 10.18
CA THR A 81 -6.79 -4.60 11.48
C THR A 81 -7.97 -5.53 11.74
N ASP A 82 -8.41 -6.30 10.76
CA ASP A 82 -9.56 -7.23 10.88
C ASP A 82 -9.13 -8.69 11.09
N GLY A 83 -7.83 -8.93 11.35
CA GLY A 83 -7.26 -10.26 11.49
C GLY A 83 -7.16 -11.06 10.20
N ARG A 84 -7.32 -10.38 9.06
CA ARG A 84 -7.17 -11.01 7.76
C ARG A 84 -5.82 -10.70 7.14
N VAL A 85 -5.41 -11.63 6.28
CA VAL A 85 -4.26 -11.46 5.39
C VAL A 85 -4.78 -11.38 3.96
N SER A 86 -4.59 -10.25 3.29
CA SER A 86 -5.03 -10.05 1.92
C SER A 86 -3.85 -10.13 0.96
N PHE A 87 -4.06 -10.78 -0.19
CA PHE A 87 -3.11 -10.85 -1.28
C PHE A 87 -3.62 -10.01 -2.44
N MET A 88 -2.77 -9.15 -2.97
CA MET A 88 -3.06 -8.28 -4.10
C MET A 88 -2.12 -8.60 -5.26
N ASP A 89 -2.62 -8.66 -6.48
CA ASP A 89 -1.80 -8.80 -7.70
C ASP A 89 -1.29 -7.41 -8.15
N TYR A 90 0.00 -7.29 -8.48
CA TYR A 90 0.59 -6.04 -8.97
C TYR A 90 0.18 -5.65 -10.39
N ARG A 91 -0.16 -6.64 -11.20
CA ARG A 91 -0.51 -6.47 -12.62
C ARG A 91 -1.90 -5.88 -12.75
N VAL A 92 -2.78 -6.31 -11.85
CA VAL A 92 -4.17 -5.87 -11.77
C VAL A 92 -4.40 -5.45 -10.33
N PRO A 93 -4.36 -4.15 -10.01
CA PRO A 93 -4.38 -3.66 -8.62
C PRO A 93 -5.72 -3.97 -7.97
N LYS A 94 -5.82 -5.20 -7.45
CA LYS A 94 -7.03 -5.82 -6.93
C LYS A 94 -6.61 -6.88 -5.93
N VAL A 95 -7.37 -6.98 -4.83
CA VAL A 95 -7.28 -8.10 -3.90
C VAL A 95 -7.76 -9.38 -4.61
N VAL A 96 -6.87 -10.36 -4.71
CA VAL A 96 -7.12 -11.66 -5.36
C VAL A 96 -7.50 -12.76 -4.37
N CYS A 97 -7.06 -12.63 -3.12
CA CYS A 97 -7.34 -13.60 -2.08
C CYS A 97 -7.33 -12.91 -0.71
N THR A 98 -8.14 -13.42 0.22
CA THR A 98 -8.11 -13.01 1.62
C THR A 98 -8.21 -14.24 2.51
N LEU A 99 -7.27 -14.38 3.43
CA LEU A 99 -7.23 -15.45 4.42
C LEU A 99 -7.73 -14.90 5.76
N ALA A 100 -8.78 -15.53 6.31
CA ALA A 100 -9.27 -15.25 7.65
C ALA A 100 -8.62 -16.20 8.65
N ALA A 101 -7.33 -15.99 8.91
CA ALA A 101 -6.52 -16.90 9.73
C ALA A 101 -6.34 -16.43 11.18
N HIS A 102 -6.56 -15.15 11.48
CA HIS A 102 -6.31 -14.57 12.80
C HIS A 102 -7.56 -13.94 13.40
N SER A 103 -7.62 -13.94 14.74
CA SER A 103 -8.72 -13.35 15.52
C SER A 103 -8.48 -11.88 15.93
N GLY A 104 -7.35 -11.30 15.53
CA GLY A 104 -6.92 -9.95 15.91
C GLY A 104 -5.87 -9.41 14.93
N TYR A 105 -5.34 -8.22 15.20
CA TYR A 105 -4.52 -7.47 14.24
C TYR A 105 -3.29 -8.25 13.75
N VAL A 106 -3.04 -8.21 12.44
CA VAL A 106 -1.85 -8.79 11.83
C VAL A 106 -0.78 -7.70 11.67
N THR A 107 0.12 -7.63 12.64
CA THR A 107 1.13 -6.56 12.76
C THR A 107 2.52 -6.91 12.21
N SER A 108 2.77 -8.16 11.83
CA SER A 108 4.07 -8.65 11.34
C SER A 108 3.93 -9.98 10.61
#